data_AF-A0AA37SQY0-F1
#
_entry.id   AF-A0AA37SQY0-F1
#
_cell.length_a   1.000
_cell.length_b   1.000
_cell.length_c   1.000
_cell.angle_alpha   90.00
_cell.angle_beta   90.00
_cell.angle_gamma   90.00
#
_symmetry.space_group_name_H-M   'P 1'
#
loop_
_entity.id
_entity.type
_entity.pdbx_description
1 polymer ?
#
loop_
_entity_poly.entity_id
_entity_poly.type
_entity_poly.pdbx_seq_one_letter_code
_entity_poly.pdbx_strand_id
1 'polypeptide(L)'
;MSLLKRYFFTFISLIILNHVSGQRNEKNDDFPPAEPGKCYAKCLIEDQIIFKTDSIDLIIYAGSKKDNPYVQEESILINEANKLTYTFLSVIDTTQEKDFIIHRQAIKWIEDVIAGGYTEWQEVVCEEDITPTLVAELRKKLYLKGYGQQSELKEGSVDSNLKAALVNYQKNNGLPIGSFDIKTLASLDLI
;
A
#
# COMPACT_ATOMS: atom_id res chain seq x y z
N MET A 1 -24.91 39.87 -7.15
CA MET A 1 -24.50 41.29 -7.20
C MET A 1 -23.81 41.61 -5.88
N SER A 2 -22.52 42.00 -5.93
CA SER A 2 -21.75 42.66 -4.86
C SER A 2 -21.68 41.93 -3.50
N LEU A 3 -20.58 41.24 -3.14
CA LEU A 3 -19.58 41.80 -2.20
C LEU A 3 -18.29 40.94 -2.15
N LEU A 4 -17.71 40.55 -3.30
CA LEU A 4 -16.48 39.72 -3.34
C LEU A 4 -15.38 40.25 -4.27
N LYS A 5 -15.22 41.58 -4.34
CA LYS A 5 -14.12 42.22 -5.10
C LYS A 5 -13.46 43.30 -4.26
N ARG A 6 -12.64 42.93 -3.28
CA ARG A 6 -11.71 43.89 -2.65
C ARG A 6 -10.50 43.33 -1.89
N TYR A 7 -10.09 42.09 -2.12
CA TYR A 7 -8.87 41.53 -1.51
C TYR A 7 -7.84 41.05 -2.56
N PHE A 8 -7.77 41.76 -3.68
CA PHE A 8 -6.67 41.65 -4.64
C PHE A 8 -5.79 42.88 -4.46
N PHE A 9 -4.49 42.67 -4.23
CA PHE A 9 -3.43 43.66 -3.94
C PHE A 9 -3.42 44.23 -2.51
N THR A 10 -2.58 43.64 -1.65
CA THR A 10 -1.27 44.19 -1.23
C THR A 10 -0.80 43.47 0.04
N PHE A 11 0.06 42.46 -0.09
CA PHE A 11 1.01 42.09 0.97
C PHE A 11 2.18 41.34 0.29
N ILE A 12 3.04 42.14 -0.35
CA ILE A 12 4.45 41.77 -0.54
C ILE A 12 5.05 41.89 0.86
N SER A 13 5.08 40.77 1.59
CA SER A 13 5.87 40.60 2.80
C SER A 13 6.81 39.45 2.55
N LEU A 14 8.12 39.74 2.63
CA LEU A 14 9.20 38.76 2.65
C LEU A 14 8.84 37.63 3.63
N ILE A 15 8.48 36.46 3.10
CA ILE A 15 8.57 35.21 3.85
C ILE A 15 9.92 34.63 3.47
N ILE A 16 10.83 34.74 4.42
CA ILE A 16 12.13 34.07 4.43
C ILE A 16 11.87 32.61 4.09
N LEU A 17 12.53 32.11 3.03
CA LEU A 17 12.65 30.69 2.74
C LEU A 17 13.31 30.03 3.96
N ASN A 18 12.48 29.61 4.91
CA ASN A 18 12.89 28.60 5.87
C ASN A 18 13.08 27.34 5.04
N HIS A 19 14.33 27.10 4.63
CA HIS A 19 14.79 25.77 4.32
C HIS A 19 14.49 24.92 5.56
N VAL A 20 13.39 24.18 5.52
CA VAL A 20 13.28 22.95 6.29
C VAL A 20 14.31 22.01 5.67
N SER A 21 15.55 22.13 6.12
CA SER A 21 16.50 21.05 6.02
C SER A 21 15.96 19.95 6.90
N GLY A 22 15.16 19.05 6.32
CA GLY A 22 14.90 17.75 6.91
C GLY A 22 16.25 17.10 7.15
N GLN A 23 16.70 17.11 8.40
CA GLN A 23 17.88 16.36 8.78
C GLN A 23 17.49 14.88 8.71
N ARG A 24 17.77 14.24 7.57
CA ARG A 24 17.91 12.79 7.55
C ARG A 24 19.05 12.49 8.53
N ASN A 25 18.74 11.72 9.56
CA ASN A 25 19.76 11.07 10.37
C ASN A 25 20.62 10.25 9.41
N GLU A 26 21.85 10.69 9.19
CA GLU A 26 22.86 9.96 8.44
C GLU A 26 23.33 8.79 9.32
N LYS A 27 22.50 7.75 9.41
CA LYS A 27 23.03 6.41 9.71
C LYS A 27 24.03 6.14 8.59
N ASN A 28 25.24 5.72 8.95
CA ASN A 28 26.33 5.46 8.02
C ASN A 28 25.93 4.27 7.11
N ASP A 29 25.18 4.56 6.03
CA ASP A 29 24.53 3.63 5.08
C ASP A 29 25.51 3.13 3.99
N ASP A 30 26.77 3.54 4.09
CA ASP A 30 27.81 3.16 3.13
C ASP A 30 28.20 1.68 3.23
N PHE A 31 27.99 1.04 4.40
CA PHE A 31 28.39 -0.35 4.63
C PHE A 31 27.23 -1.21 5.14
N PRO A 32 27.16 -2.48 4.71
CA PRO A 32 26.19 -3.43 5.24
C PRO A 32 26.45 -3.71 6.72
N PRO A 33 25.43 -4.15 7.47
CA PRO A 33 25.63 -4.71 8.80
C PRO A 33 26.61 -5.89 8.77
N ALA A 34 27.52 -5.93 9.74
CA ALA A 34 28.54 -6.98 9.87
C ALA A 34 28.13 -7.98 10.98
N GLU A 35 27.23 -8.90 10.64
CA GLU A 35 26.79 -9.98 11.53
C GLU A 35 27.36 -11.34 11.05
N PRO A 36 27.97 -12.15 11.94
CA PRO A 36 28.54 -13.44 11.55
C PRO A 36 27.52 -14.38 10.89
N GLY A 37 27.87 -14.93 9.73
CA GLY A 37 27.01 -15.89 9.00
C GLY A 37 25.82 -15.26 8.28
N LYS A 38 25.75 -13.93 8.20
CA LYS A 38 24.68 -13.22 7.47
C LYS A 38 25.22 -12.48 6.26
N CYS A 39 24.42 -12.44 5.21
CA CYS A 39 24.70 -11.68 4.00
C CYS A 39 23.66 -10.58 3.83
N TYR A 40 24.09 -9.46 3.25
CA TYR A 40 23.21 -8.32 3.03
C TYR A 40 23.33 -7.81 1.60
N ALA A 41 22.21 -7.36 1.05
CA ALA A 41 22.17 -6.64 -0.23
C ALA A 41 21.39 -5.33 -0.07
N LYS A 42 21.76 -4.35 -0.88
CA LYS A 42 21.07 -3.06 -0.93
C LYS A 42 19.83 -3.23 -1.82
N CYS A 43 18.65 -3.31 -1.20
CA CYS A 43 17.38 -3.52 -1.88
C CYS A 43 16.61 -2.21 -2.02
N LEU A 44 15.84 -2.07 -3.10
CA LEU A 44 14.92 -0.95 -3.26
C LEU A 44 13.67 -1.18 -2.41
N ILE A 45 13.31 -0.19 -1.59
CA ILE A 45 12.07 -0.17 -0.82
C ILE A 45 11.09 0.74 -1.53
N GLU A 46 9.95 0.19 -1.97
CA GLU A 46 8.85 0.96 -2.57
C GLU A 46 7.90 1.52 -1.50
N ASP A 47 7.01 2.41 -1.92
CA ASP A 47 6.00 3.01 -1.03
C ASP A 47 5.14 1.91 -0.39
N GLN A 48 4.93 2.00 0.92
CA GLN A 48 4.05 1.08 1.65
C GLN A 48 2.76 1.79 2.01
N ILE A 49 1.63 1.21 1.57
CA ILE A 49 0.30 1.69 1.91
C ILE A 49 -0.24 0.85 3.06
N ILE A 50 -0.42 1.48 4.22
CA ILE A 50 -1.03 0.85 5.39
C ILE A 50 -2.51 1.15 5.36
N PHE A 51 -3.31 0.10 5.42
CA PHE A 51 -4.76 0.23 5.46
C PHE A 51 -5.30 -0.14 6.83
N LYS A 52 -6.32 0.60 7.26
CA LYS A 52 -7.09 0.30 8.45
C LYS A 52 -8.53 -0.02 8.07
N THR A 53 -9.09 -1.00 8.76
CA THR A 53 -10.50 -1.38 8.65
C THR A 53 -11.21 -0.96 9.92
N ASP A 54 -12.27 -0.18 9.76
CA ASP A 54 -13.12 0.29 10.86
C ASP A 54 -14.58 0.14 10.44
N SER A 55 -15.52 0.27 11.39
CA SER A 55 -16.95 0.15 11.14
C SER A 55 -17.66 1.48 11.34
N ILE A 56 -18.52 1.84 10.39
CA ILE A 56 -19.41 3.01 10.50
C ILE A 56 -20.87 2.55 10.47
N ASP A 57 -21.72 3.29 11.18
CA ASP A 57 -23.17 3.06 11.19
C ASP A 57 -23.81 4.01 10.16
N LEU A 58 -24.42 3.46 9.12
CA LEU A 58 -25.13 4.19 8.07
C LEU A 58 -26.60 4.34 8.49
N ILE A 59 -27.13 5.56 8.48
CA ILE A 59 -28.52 5.85 8.87
C ILE A 59 -29.38 5.92 7.60
N ILE A 60 -29.74 4.76 7.05
CA ILE A 60 -30.39 4.65 5.75
C ILE A 60 -31.89 4.93 5.90
N TYR A 61 -32.41 5.85 5.09
CA TYR A 61 -33.83 6.17 5.02
C TYR A 61 -34.63 4.97 4.49
N ALA A 62 -35.66 4.58 5.24
CA ALA A 62 -36.54 3.45 4.94
C ALA A 62 -37.99 3.88 4.63
N GLY A 63 -38.26 5.19 4.64
CA GLY A 63 -39.57 5.73 4.31
C GLY A 63 -39.83 5.88 2.81
N SER A 64 -41.06 6.25 2.46
CA SER A 64 -41.54 6.32 1.07
C SER A 64 -41.66 7.75 0.52
N LYS A 65 -41.40 8.78 1.34
CA LYS A 65 -41.58 10.19 0.96
C LYS A 65 -40.39 10.66 0.11
N LYS A 66 -40.61 10.91 -1.18
CA LYS A 66 -39.56 11.34 -2.12
C LYS A 66 -38.95 12.71 -1.79
N ASP A 67 -39.79 13.67 -1.42
CA ASP A 67 -39.37 15.05 -1.10
C ASP A 67 -39.28 15.25 0.41
N ASN A 68 -38.46 14.42 1.06
CA ASN A 68 -38.24 14.52 2.49
C ASN A 68 -37.10 15.51 2.79
N PRO A 69 -37.36 16.65 3.47
CA PRO A 69 -36.30 17.64 3.74
C PRO A 69 -35.24 17.13 4.75
N TYR A 70 -35.46 15.99 5.40
CA TYR A 70 -34.57 15.40 6.39
C TYR A 70 -33.75 14.21 5.86
N VAL A 71 -33.72 14.02 4.54
CA VAL A 71 -32.88 13.01 3.89
C VAL A 71 -31.95 13.65 2.88
N GLN A 72 -30.77 13.08 2.71
CA GLN A 72 -29.82 13.48 1.68
C GLN A 72 -29.28 12.26 0.95
N GLU A 73 -28.91 12.41 -0.32
CA GLU A 73 -28.22 11.36 -1.06
C GLU A 73 -26.74 11.31 -0.64
N GLU A 74 -26.27 10.13 -0.26
CA GLU A 74 -24.88 9.86 0.05
C GLU A 74 -24.37 8.69 -0.80
N SER A 75 -23.06 8.65 -1.03
CA SER A 75 -22.40 7.54 -1.73
C SER A 75 -21.17 7.08 -0.97
N ILE A 76 -21.01 5.76 -0.88
CA ILE A 76 -19.81 5.13 -0.33
C ILE A 76 -19.14 4.24 -1.36
N LEU A 77 -17.80 4.16 -1.32
CA LEU A 77 -17.03 3.25 -2.14
C LEU A 77 -17.00 1.87 -1.47
N ILE A 78 -17.61 0.88 -2.11
CA ILE A 78 -17.66 -0.50 -1.61
C ILE A 78 -16.45 -1.30 -2.09
N ASN A 79 -15.98 -1.04 -3.31
CA ASN A 79 -14.86 -1.75 -3.90
C ASN A 79 -13.98 -0.80 -4.70
N GLU A 80 -12.72 -0.65 -4.27
CA GLU A 80 -11.75 0.21 -4.95
C GLU A 80 -11.34 -0.33 -6.33
N ALA A 81 -11.11 -1.65 -6.44
CA ALA A 81 -10.61 -2.28 -7.67
C ALA A 81 -11.57 -2.10 -8.86
N ASN A 82 -12.87 -2.22 -8.61
CA ASN A 82 -13.92 -2.08 -9.62
C ASN A 82 -14.58 -0.70 -9.60
N LYS A 83 -14.11 0.22 -8.75
CA LYS A 83 -14.73 1.53 -8.48
C LYS A 83 -16.24 1.42 -8.21
N LEU A 84 -16.66 0.39 -7.48
CA LEU A 84 -18.07 0.15 -7.19
C LEU A 84 -18.53 1.06 -6.05
N THR A 85 -19.48 1.93 -6.33
CA THR A 85 -20.10 2.83 -5.36
C THR A 85 -21.52 2.39 -5.02
N TYR A 86 -21.94 2.58 -3.77
CA TYR A 86 -23.32 2.41 -3.32
C TYR A 86 -23.89 3.75 -2.89
N THR A 87 -25.01 4.11 -3.52
CA THR A 87 -25.73 5.35 -3.26
C THR A 87 -26.99 5.03 -2.47
N PHE A 88 -27.23 5.80 -1.41
CA PHE A 88 -28.38 5.64 -0.53
C PHE A 88 -28.89 6.99 -0.05
N LEU A 89 -30.12 7.02 0.44
CA LEU A 89 -30.67 8.16 1.15
C LEU A 89 -30.31 8.02 2.63
N SER A 90 -29.60 9.00 3.16
CA SER A 90 -29.17 9.09 4.56
C SER A 90 -30.07 10.06 5.33
N VAL A 91 -30.50 9.71 6.54
CA VAL A 91 -31.27 10.62 7.39
C VAL A 91 -30.32 11.56 8.14
N ILE A 92 -30.46 12.87 7.87
CA ILE A 92 -29.59 13.91 8.44
C ILE A 92 -30.06 14.42 9.81
N ASP A 93 -31.34 14.25 10.13
CA ASP A 93 -31.92 14.62 11.42
C ASP A 93 -32.89 13.54 11.90
N THR A 94 -32.37 12.65 12.74
CA THR A 94 -33.14 11.54 13.34
C THR A 94 -34.14 11.99 14.39
N THR A 95 -34.20 13.29 14.75
CA THR A 95 -35.25 13.83 15.63
C THR A 95 -36.53 14.13 14.85
N GLN A 96 -36.38 14.53 13.58
CA GLN A 96 -37.47 14.89 12.67
C GLN A 96 -37.93 13.71 11.81
N GLU A 97 -37.03 12.78 11.49
CA GLU A 97 -37.33 11.57 10.73
C GLU A 97 -37.02 10.31 11.54
N LYS A 98 -37.97 9.37 11.58
CA LYS A 98 -37.90 8.14 12.38
C LYS A 98 -37.91 6.87 11.51
N ASP A 99 -38.25 6.99 10.23
CA ASP A 99 -38.26 5.89 9.27
C ASP A 99 -36.86 5.67 8.71
N PHE A 100 -35.96 5.14 9.55
CA PHE A 100 -34.60 4.76 9.15
C PHE A 100 -34.17 3.41 9.71
N ILE A 101 -33.23 2.79 9.02
CA ILE A 101 -32.50 1.61 9.50
C ILE A 101 -31.05 1.99 9.75
N ILE A 102 -30.44 1.39 10.77
CA ILE A 102 -29.00 1.50 11.00
C ILE A 102 -28.33 0.29 10.37
N HIS A 103 -27.48 0.53 9.38
CA HIS A 103 -26.69 -0.50 8.72
C HIS A 103 -25.22 -0.33 9.04
N ARG A 104 -24.63 -1.30 9.73
CA ARG A 104 -23.20 -1.27 10.06
C ARG A 104 -22.37 -1.73 8.87
N GLN A 105 -21.51 -0.84 8.38
CA GLN A 105 -20.65 -1.09 7.24
C GLN A 105 -19.19 -1.08 7.67
N ALA A 106 -18.46 -2.17 7.36
CA ALA A 106 -17.01 -2.17 7.44
C ALA A 106 -16.47 -1.37 6.24
N ILE A 107 -15.63 -0.40 6.51
CA ILE A 107 -14.93 0.37 5.48
C ILE A 107 -13.43 0.30 5.73
N LYS A 108 -12.69 0.28 4.62
CA LYS A 108 -11.24 0.23 4.58
C LYS A 108 -10.75 1.57 4.08
N TRP A 109 -9.81 2.19 4.79
CA TRP A 109 -9.21 3.45 4.39
C TRP A 109 -7.70 3.40 4.57
N ILE A 110 -6.99 4.31 3.88
CA ILE A 110 -5.55 4.47 4.02
C ILE A 110 -5.28 5.12 5.38
N GLU A 111 -4.55 4.42 6.24
CA GLU A 111 -4.09 4.92 7.53
C GLU A 111 -2.80 5.70 7.38
N ASP A 112 -1.86 5.16 6.60
CA ASP A 112 -0.56 5.79 6.37
C ASP A 112 -0.01 5.43 4.98
N VAL A 113 0.83 6.31 4.46
CA VAL A 113 1.65 6.09 3.26
C VAL A 113 3.10 6.32 3.65
N ILE A 114 3.84 5.24 3.84
CA ILE A 114 5.26 5.30 4.11
C ILE A 114 5.98 5.47 2.78
N ALA A 115 6.54 6.65 2.55
CA ALA A 115 7.29 6.95 1.34
C ALA A 115 8.49 6.01 1.20
N GLY A 116 8.57 5.35 0.05
CA GLY A 116 9.68 4.54 -0.42
C GLY A 116 10.58 5.31 -1.39
N GLY A 117 11.12 4.61 -2.38
CA GLY A 117 12.07 5.15 -3.36
C GLY A 117 13.50 5.30 -2.81
N TYR A 118 13.78 4.70 -1.65
CA TYR A 118 15.11 4.61 -1.08
C TYR A 118 15.59 3.16 -1.10
N THR A 119 16.88 3.00 -0.87
CA THR A 119 17.50 1.69 -0.74
C THR A 119 17.93 1.43 0.69
N GLU A 120 17.78 0.20 1.14
CA GLU A 120 18.18 -0.24 2.48
C GLU A 120 18.89 -1.59 2.41
N TRP A 121 19.85 -1.81 3.29
CA TRP A 121 20.46 -3.13 3.48
C TRP A 121 19.44 -4.10 4.07
N GLN A 122 19.13 -5.17 3.34
CA GLN A 122 18.30 -6.27 3.81
C GLN A 122 19.15 -7.54 3.94
N GLU A 123 18.82 -8.36 4.93
CA GLU A 123 19.38 -9.71 5.05
C GLU A 123 18.93 -10.55 3.84
N VAL A 124 19.88 -11.23 3.22
CA VAL A 124 19.67 -12.07 2.04
C VAL A 124 20.31 -13.43 2.23
N VAL A 125 19.88 -14.40 1.43
CA VAL A 125 20.59 -15.67 1.30
C VAL A 125 22.01 -15.41 0.79
N CYS A 126 23.00 -15.96 1.48
CA CYS A 126 24.40 -15.87 1.05
C CYS A 126 24.58 -16.56 -0.30
N GLU A 127 25.47 -16.03 -1.14
CA GLU A 127 25.65 -16.53 -2.51
C GLU A 127 25.99 -18.03 -2.56
N GLU A 128 26.77 -18.51 -1.60
CA GLU A 128 27.12 -19.92 -1.44
C GLU A 128 25.94 -20.83 -1.05
N ASP A 129 24.90 -20.26 -0.43
CA ASP A 129 23.69 -20.96 -0.03
C ASP A 129 22.59 -20.92 -1.11
N ILE A 130 22.82 -20.23 -2.24
CA ILE A 130 21.92 -20.24 -3.39
C ILE A 130 22.13 -21.54 -4.18
N THR A 131 21.55 -22.63 -3.67
CA THR A 131 21.66 -23.96 -4.27
C THR A 131 20.70 -24.14 -5.47
N PRO A 132 21.01 -25.05 -6.42
CA PRO A 132 20.08 -25.41 -7.50
C PRO A 132 18.72 -25.89 -7.00
N THR A 133 18.70 -26.56 -5.84
CA THR A 133 17.47 -27.00 -5.16
C THR A 133 16.64 -25.80 -4.69
N LEU A 134 17.26 -24.83 -4.00
CA LEU A 134 16.58 -23.60 -3.60
C LEU A 134 16.02 -22.86 -4.83
N VAL A 135 16.81 -22.78 -5.90
CA VAL A 135 16.37 -22.15 -7.16
C VAL A 135 15.16 -22.87 -7.77
N ALA A 136 15.14 -24.20 -7.78
CA ALA A 136 14.01 -24.97 -8.28
C ALA A 136 12.75 -24.79 -7.43
N GLU A 137 12.89 -24.78 -6.10
CA GLU A 137 11.78 -24.53 -5.17
C GLU A 137 11.24 -23.11 -5.30
N LEU A 138 12.12 -22.12 -5.40
CA LEU A 138 11.74 -20.73 -5.62
C LEU A 138 10.93 -20.57 -6.91
N ARG A 139 11.39 -21.14 -8.03
CA ARG A 139 10.63 -21.13 -9.29
C ARG A 139 9.25 -21.75 -9.13
N LYS A 140 9.16 -22.89 -8.43
CA LYS A 140 7.89 -23.56 -8.14
C LYS A 140 6.97 -22.66 -7.31
N LYS A 141 7.46 -22.03 -6.24
CA LYS A 141 6.67 -21.15 -5.39
C LYS A 141 6.19 -19.91 -6.15
N LEU A 142 7.06 -19.28 -6.94
CA LEU A 142 6.71 -18.14 -7.79
C LEU A 142 5.66 -18.52 -8.84
N TYR A 143 5.82 -19.66 -9.52
CA TYR A 143 4.80 -20.18 -10.46
C TYR A 143 3.44 -20.39 -9.77
N LEU A 144 3.42 -21.03 -8.60
CA LEU A 144 2.19 -21.26 -7.84
C LEU A 144 1.51 -19.95 -7.38
N LYS A 145 2.28 -18.87 -7.20
CA LYS A 145 1.76 -17.53 -6.90
C LYS A 145 1.38 -16.74 -8.16
N GLY A 146 1.58 -17.28 -9.36
CA GLY A 146 1.25 -16.64 -10.64
C GLY A 146 2.35 -15.75 -11.24
N TYR A 147 3.59 -15.85 -10.75
CA TYR A 147 4.72 -15.00 -11.15
C TYR A 147 5.73 -15.70 -12.08
N GLY A 148 5.53 -16.98 -12.38
CA GLY A 148 6.41 -17.77 -13.25
C GLY A 148 5.64 -18.55 -14.31
N GLN A 149 6.36 -19.19 -15.22
CA GLN A 149 5.80 -20.02 -16.28
C GLN A 149 6.06 -21.51 -16.04
N GLN A 150 5.17 -22.37 -16.53
CA GLN A 150 5.35 -23.83 -16.42
C GLN A 150 6.67 -24.31 -17.06
N SER A 151 7.09 -23.68 -18.16
CA SER A 151 8.36 -23.96 -18.86
C SER A 151 9.60 -23.63 -18.05
N GLU A 152 9.45 -22.87 -16.96
CA GLU A 152 10.52 -22.47 -16.05
C GLU A 152 10.68 -23.45 -14.87
N LEU A 153 9.77 -24.41 -14.68
CA LEU A 153 9.82 -25.41 -13.59
C LEU A 153 10.89 -26.48 -13.82
N LYS A 154 12.15 -26.07 -13.78
CA LYS A 154 13.33 -26.93 -13.92
C LYS A 154 14.42 -26.49 -12.93
N GLU A 155 15.25 -27.46 -12.56
CA GLU A 155 16.52 -27.16 -11.90
C GLU A 155 17.39 -26.29 -12.80
N GLY A 156 18.21 -25.45 -12.20
CA GLY A 156 19.14 -24.59 -12.92
C GLY A 156 19.73 -23.50 -12.05
N SER A 157 20.48 -22.61 -12.68
CA SER A 157 21.04 -21.42 -12.05
C SER A 157 20.03 -20.27 -12.00
N VAL A 158 20.38 -19.20 -11.27
CA VAL A 158 19.63 -17.95 -11.28
C VAL A 158 19.78 -17.27 -12.65
N ASP A 159 18.70 -17.28 -13.44
CA ASP A 159 18.63 -16.62 -14.75
C ASP A 159 17.80 -15.32 -14.70
N SER A 160 17.74 -14.63 -15.84
CA SER A 160 16.98 -13.37 -15.97
C SER A 160 15.48 -13.55 -15.74
N ASN A 161 14.91 -14.70 -16.09
CA ASN A 161 13.48 -14.95 -15.96
C ASN A 161 13.11 -15.13 -14.49
N LEU A 162 13.91 -15.90 -13.75
CA LEU A 162 13.75 -16.05 -12.30
C LEU A 162 13.90 -14.69 -11.60
N LYS A 163 14.92 -13.90 -11.96
CA LYS A 163 15.09 -12.55 -11.38
C LYS A 163 13.88 -11.66 -11.66
N ALA A 164 13.34 -11.68 -12.87
CA ALA A 164 12.15 -10.90 -13.22
C ALA A 164 10.91 -11.36 -12.46
N ALA A 165 10.68 -12.67 -12.35
CA ALA A 165 9.59 -13.26 -11.58
C ALA A 165 9.67 -12.87 -10.10
N LEU A 166 10.88 -12.95 -9.52
CA LEU A 166 11.14 -12.56 -8.13
C LEU A 166 10.86 -11.07 -7.90
N VAL A 167 11.35 -10.19 -8.77
CA VAL A 167 11.10 -8.74 -8.67
C VAL A 167 9.61 -8.41 -8.78
N ASN A 168 8.88 -9.04 -9.70
CA ASN A 168 7.45 -8.82 -9.82
C ASN A 168 6.70 -9.29 -8.58
N TYR A 169 7.09 -10.43 -8.01
CA TYR A 169 6.54 -10.91 -6.76
C TYR A 169 6.83 -9.93 -5.61
N GLN A 170 8.06 -9.44 -5.50
CA GLN A 170 8.46 -8.48 -4.47
C GLN A 170 7.61 -7.21 -4.52
N LYS A 171 7.48 -6.59 -5.70
CA LYS A 171 6.67 -5.39 -5.93
C LYS A 171 5.22 -5.57 -5.51
N ASN A 172 4.59 -6.64 -5.99
CA ASN A 172 3.17 -6.87 -5.77
C ASN A 172 2.83 -7.26 -4.31
N ASN A 173 3.83 -7.57 -3.49
CA ASN A 173 3.66 -7.96 -2.10
C ASN A 173 4.33 -6.97 -1.11
N GLY A 174 4.80 -5.81 -1.59
CA GLY A 174 5.41 -4.79 -0.73
C GLY A 174 6.71 -5.24 -0.05
N LEU A 175 7.47 -6.12 -0.70
CA LEU A 175 8.73 -6.68 -0.20
C LEU A 175 9.93 -5.89 -0.74
N PRO A 176 11.11 -5.99 -0.11
CA PRO A 176 12.32 -5.41 -0.66
C PRO A 176 12.64 -5.96 -2.05
N ILE A 177 13.02 -5.09 -2.98
CA ILE A 177 13.13 -5.45 -4.39
C ILE A 177 14.58 -5.68 -4.80
N GLY A 178 14.79 -6.76 -5.56
CA GLY A 178 15.99 -6.96 -6.38
C GLY A 178 17.01 -7.95 -5.83
N SER A 179 16.73 -8.63 -4.72
CA SER A 179 17.64 -9.63 -4.12
C SER A 179 16.89 -10.84 -3.55
N PHE A 180 17.62 -11.87 -3.14
CA PHE A 180 17.06 -13.06 -2.48
C PHE A 180 16.91 -12.78 -0.98
N ASP A 181 16.11 -11.77 -0.64
CA ASP A 181 15.95 -11.33 0.73
C ASP A 181 15.15 -12.33 1.58
N ILE A 182 15.57 -12.46 2.83
CA ILE A 182 14.99 -13.42 3.79
C ILE A 182 13.48 -13.21 3.94
N LYS A 183 12.99 -11.97 3.92
CA LYS A 183 11.55 -11.67 4.01
C LYS A 183 10.77 -12.24 2.82
N THR A 184 11.31 -12.11 1.61
CA THR A 184 10.71 -12.67 0.39
C THR A 184 10.71 -14.18 0.39
N LEU A 185 11.79 -14.82 0.86
CA LEU A 185 11.82 -16.28 0.95
C LEU A 185 10.84 -16.80 2.02
N ALA A 186 10.74 -16.12 3.16
CA ALA A 186 9.77 -16.44 4.20
C ALA A 186 8.32 -16.28 3.72
N SER A 187 8.01 -15.22 2.94
CA SER A 187 6.66 -15.02 2.37
C SER A 187 6.28 -16.07 1.30
N LEU A 188 7.26 -16.82 0.82
CA LEU A 188 7.11 -17.96 -0.09
C LEU A 188 7.19 -19.31 0.64
N ASP A 189 7.30 -19.32 1.97
CA ASP A 189 7.52 -20.51 2.82
C ASP A 189 8.68 -21.38 2.30
N LEU A 190 9.84 -20.75 2.07
CA LEU A 190 11.10 -21.42 1.70
C LEU A 190 12.08 -21.55 2.86
N ILE A 191 11.85 -20.78 3.94
CA ILE A 191 12.65 -20.74 5.17
C ILE A 191 11.74 -20.49 6.37
#